data_AF-A0A7C5F6K2-F1
#
_entry.id   AF-A0A7C5F6K2-F1
#
_cell.length_a   1.000
_cell.length_b   1.000
_cell.length_c   1.000
_cell.angle_alpha   90.00
_cell.angle_beta   90.00
_cell.angle_gamma   90.00
#
_symmetry.space_group_name_H-M   'P 1'
#
loop_
_entity.id
_entity.type
_entity.pdbx_description
1 polymer ?
#
loop_
_entity_poly.entity_id
_entity_poly.type
_entity_poly.pdbx_seq_one_letter_code
_entity_poly.pdbx_strand_id
1 'polypeptide(L)'
;MQGADQVSTMEFGGSEVINAHLTGGAGGPNKIAGDYIWKNQRPAFANAGQWGLFKVLPVDDQRIKPLMPQVPPTRTAEQPSGKAKASPASLKNKK
;
A
#
# COMPACT_ATOMS: atom_id res chain seq x y z
N MET A 1 -9.43 4.57 8.03
CA MET A 1 -9.98 5.64 8.90
C MET A 1 -9.34 5.49 10.26
N GLN A 2 -8.93 6.58 10.92
CA GLN A 2 -8.32 6.46 12.25
C GLN A 2 -9.36 5.90 13.24
N GLY A 3 -9.04 4.78 13.90
CA GLY A 3 -9.92 4.11 14.86
C GLY A 3 -10.90 3.08 14.29
N ALA A 4 -10.90 2.81 12.98
CA ALA A 4 -11.67 1.69 12.42
C ALA A 4 -10.98 0.35 12.69
N ASP A 5 -11.77 -0.72 12.83
CA ASP A 5 -11.24 -2.06 13.04
C ASP A 5 -10.41 -2.53 11.83
N GLN A 6 -9.26 -3.14 12.12
CA GLN A 6 -8.37 -3.66 11.09
C GLN A 6 -8.54 -5.17 11.01
N VAL A 7 -9.18 -5.60 9.94
CA VAL A 7 -9.48 -7.01 9.69
C VAL A 7 -8.71 -7.50 8.46
N SER A 8 -8.17 -8.72 8.53
CA SER A 8 -7.56 -9.39 7.38
C SER A 8 -8.58 -10.10 6.49
N THR A 9 -9.71 -10.51 7.07
CA THR A 9 -10.82 -11.19 6.39
C THR A 9 -12.10 -10.85 7.15
N MET A 10 -13.17 -10.59 6.40
CA MET A 10 -14.48 -10.28 6.96
C MET A 10 -15.54 -11.08 6.24
N GLU A 11 -16.51 -11.60 7.00
CA GLU A 11 -17.73 -12.16 6.46
C GLU A 11 -18.72 -11.03 6.17
N PHE A 12 -19.41 -11.14 5.04
CA PHE A 12 -20.47 -10.21 4.65
C PHE A 12 -21.64 -11.00 4.04
N GLY A 13 -22.85 -10.48 4.20
CA GLY A 13 -24.07 -11.13 3.71
C GLY A 13 -24.19 -11.10 2.19
N GLY A 14 -25.03 -11.99 1.62
CA GLY A 14 -25.18 -12.13 0.16
C GLY A 14 -25.72 -10.89 -0.58
N SER A 15 -26.31 -9.93 0.14
CA SER A 15 -26.77 -8.65 -0.41
C SER A 15 -26.12 -7.44 0.27
N GLU A 16 -25.06 -7.68 1.03
CA GLU A 16 -24.31 -6.62 1.69
C GLU A 16 -23.28 -6.02 0.71
N VAL A 17 -23.05 -4.71 0.85
CA VAL A 17 -22.00 -4.00 0.14
C VAL A 17 -21.01 -3.47 1.16
N ILE A 18 -19.75 -3.86 1.03
CA ILE A 18 -18.67 -3.40 1.90
C ILE A 18 -17.72 -2.48 1.14
N ASN A 19 -17.21 -1.46 1.83
CA ASN A 19 -16.10 -0.64 1.34
C ASN A 19 -14.83 -1.04 2.09
N ALA A 20 -13.87 -1.60 1.37
CA ALA A 20 -12.57 -1.96 1.93
C ALA A 20 -11.57 -0.82 1.72
N HIS A 21 -10.95 -0.36 2.81
CA HIS A 21 -9.88 0.63 2.75
C HIS A 21 -8.56 -0.02 3.15
N LEU A 22 -7.56 0.07 2.26
CA LEU A 22 -6.22 -0.42 2.55
C LEU A 22 -5.53 0.55 3.52
N THR A 23 -5.29 0.09 4.75
CA THR A 23 -4.48 0.85 5.72
C THR A 23 -3.08 1.09 5.16
N GLY A 24 -2.65 2.35 5.10
CA GLY A 24 -1.38 2.72 4.49
C GLY A 24 -1.39 2.74 2.95
N GLY A 25 -2.52 2.47 2.29
CA GLY A 25 -2.65 2.47 0.83
C GLY A 25 -2.01 1.26 0.15
N ALA A 26 -1.61 1.42 -1.11
CA ALA A 26 -0.98 0.35 -1.89
C ALA A 26 0.33 -0.15 -1.23
N GLY A 27 0.47 -1.46 -1.09
CA GLY A 27 1.60 -2.10 -0.41
C GLY A 27 1.56 -2.03 1.12
N GLY A 28 0.45 -1.56 1.70
CA GLY A 28 0.27 -1.42 3.14
C GLY A 28 1.15 -0.34 3.77
N PRO A 29 1.27 -0.32 5.11
CA PRO A 29 2.06 0.68 5.83
C PRO A 29 3.53 0.74 5.40
N ASN A 30 4.09 -0.38 4.93
CA ASN A 30 5.48 -0.52 4.51
C ASN A 30 5.70 -0.28 3.00
N LYS A 31 4.66 0.04 2.22
CA LYS A 31 4.74 0.34 0.78
C LYS A 31 5.45 -0.76 -0.03
N ILE A 32 5.18 -2.02 0.29
CA ILE A 32 5.83 -3.15 -0.38
C ILE A 32 5.22 -3.30 -1.78
N ALA A 33 6.06 -3.20 -2.81
CA ALA A 33 5.67 -3.50 -4.18
C ALA A 33 5.53 -5.01 -4.40
N GLY A 34 4.58 -5.42 -5.22
CA GLY A 34 4.33 -6.84 -5.50
C GLY A 34 2.91 -7.12 -5.96
N ASP A 35 2.65 -8.41 -6.18
CA ASP A 35 1.36 -8.92 -6.65
C ASP A 35 0.62 -9.52 -5.46
N TYR A 36 -0.52 -8.91 -5.13
CA TYR A 36 -1.38 -9.32 -4.03
C TYR A 36 -2.63 -10.00 -4.57
N ILE A 37 -3.15 -10.95 -3.80
CA ILE A 37 -4.43 -11.58 -4.11
C ILE A 37 -5.50 -11.07 -3.14
N TRP A 38 -6.61 -10.61 -3.71
CA TRP A 38 -7.87 -10.50 -3.00
C TRP A 38 -8.70 -11.72 -3.36
N LYS A 39 -9.28 -12.42 -2.38
CA LYS A 39 -10.06 -13.64 -2.65
C LYS A 39 -11.11 -13.90 -1.58
N ASN A 40 -12.08 -14.72 -1.94
CA ASN A 40 -12.86 -15.46 -0.97
C ASN A 40 -11.95 -16.46 -0.23
N GLN A 41 -12.00 -16.46 1.09
CA GLN A 41 -11.16 -17.32 1.92
C GLN A 41 -11.64 -18.78 1.94
N ARG A 42 -12.87 -19.06 1.48
CA ARG A 42 -13.41 -20.43 1.36
C ARG A 42 -12.85 -21.11 0.09
N PRO A 43 -12.16 -22.26 0.22
CA PRO A 43 -11.47 -22.90 -0.90
C PRO A 43 -12.34 -23.24 -2.11
N ALA A 44 -13.60 -23.60 -1.89
CA ALA A 44 -14.54 -23.99 -2.95
C ALA A 44 -14.75 -22.88 -4.01
N PHE A 45 -14.55 -21.61 -3.65
CA PHE A 45 -14.77 -20.49 -4.56
C PHE A 45 -13.52 -20.04 -5.33
N ALA A 46 -12.37 -20.67 -5.07
CA ALA A 46 -11.18 -20.43 -5.88
C ALA A 46 -11.41 -20.83 -7.35
N ASN A 47 -12.00 -22.01 -7.56
CA ASN A 47 -12.35 -22.52 -8.89
C ASN A 47 -13.52 -21.77 -9.54
N ALA A 48 -14.34 -21.10 -8.73
CA ALA A 48 -15.44 -20.25 -9.20
C ALA A 48 -14.96 -18.84 -9.60
N GLY A 49 -13.67 -18.53 -9.45
CA GLY A 49 -13.11 -17.23 -9.84
C GLY A 49 -13.39 -16.09 -8.86
N GLN A 50 -13.74 -16.37 -7.59
CA GLN A 50 -13.95 -15.32 -6.58
C GLN A 50 -12.61 -14.83 -6.00
N TRP A 51 -11.78 -14.29 -6.88
CA TRP A 51 -10.49 -13.70 -6.56
C TRP A 51 -10.08 -12.70 -7.63
N GLY A 52 -9.13 -11.83 -7.30
CA GLY A 52 -8.53 -10.88 -8.22
C GLY A 52 -7.10 -10.55 -7.80
N LEU A 53 -6.33 -10.04 -8.76
CA LEU A 53 -4.97 -9.57 -8.53
C LEU A 53 -4.95 -8.07 -8.31
N PHE A 54 -4.14 -7.65 -7.35
CA PHE A 54 -3.81 -6.26 -7.10
C PHE A 54 -2.30 -6.07 -7.21
N LYS A 55 -1.86 -5.44 -8.29
CA LYS A 55 -0.45 -5.18 -8.59
C LYS A 55 -0.03 -3.83 -8.04
N VAL A 56 0.91 -3.84 -7.10
CA VAL A 56 1.52 -2.64 -6.52
C VAL A 56 2.87 -2.43 -7.20
N LEU A 57 3.00 -1.31 -7.89
CA LEU A 57 4.25 -0.94 -8.55
C LEU A 57 5.21 -0.23 -7.58
N PRO A 58 6.53 -0.30 -7.83
CA PRO A 58 7.49 0.57 -7.17
C PRO A 58 7.11 2.05 -7.34
N VAL A 59 7.47 2.89 -6.37
CA VAL A 59 7.10 4.32 -6.34
C VAL A 59 7.60 5.07 -7.58
N ASP A 60 8.74 4.67 -8.13
CA ASP A 60 9.37 5.34 -9.28
C ASP A 60 8.90 4.78 -10.64
N ASP A 61 7.97 3.83 -10.64
CA ASP A 61 7.47 3.19 -11.87
C ASP A 61 6.37 4.04 -12.54
N GLN A 62 6.62 4.48 -13.77
CA GLN A 62 5.72 5.34 -14.55
C GLN A 62 4.94 4.59 -15.65
N ARG A 63 4.78 3.27 -15.54
CA ARG A 63 4.00 2.49 -16.52
C ARG A 63 2.52 2.84 -16.52
N ILE A 64 1.95 3.23 -15.37
CA ILE A 64 0.57 3.71 -15.28
C ILE A 64 0.56 5.18 -15.68
N LYS A 65 0.21 5.43 -16.95
CA LYS A 65 0.08 6.79 -17.46
C LYS A 65 -1.31 7.34 -17.16
N PRO A 66 -1.42 8.65 -16.90
CA PRO A 66 -2.71 9.30 -16.78
C PRO A 66 -3.51 9.19 -18.08
N LEU A 67 -4.82 8.95 -17.97
CA LEU A 67 -5.72 8.83 -19.13
C LEU A 67 -5.90 10.15 -19.88
N MET A 68 -5.87 11.28 -19.17
CA MET A 68 -5.90 12.62 -19.74
C MET A 68 -4.56 13.32 -19.52
N PRO A 69 -4.09 14.16 -20.46
CA PRO A 69 -2.92 15.00 -20.26
C PRO A 69 -3.19 15.90 -19.05
N GLN A 70 -2.56 15.57 -17.93
CA GLN A 70 -2.59 16.40 -16.74
C GLN A 70 -1.31 17.23 -16.73
N VAL A 71 -1.46 18.56 -16.66
CA VAL A 71 -0.36 19.45 -16.29
C VAL A 71 0.16 18.91 -14.97
N PRO A 72 1.42 18.45 -14.87
CA PRO A 72 1.86 17.63 -13.75
C PRO A 72 1.65 18.41 -12.45
N PRO A 73 0.79 17.94 -11.52
CA PRO A 73 0.85 18.43 -10.17
C PRO A 73 2.18 17.92 -9.61
N THR A 74 3.06 18.83 -9.21
CA THR A 74 4.30 18.52 -8.50
C THR A 74 3.94 17.93 -7.12
N ARG A 75 3.54 16.67 -7.06
CA ARG A 75 3.51 15.89 -5.84
C ARG A 75 4.34 14.64 -6.04
N THR A 76 5.64 14.84 -5.86
CA THR A 76 6.56 13.78 -5.45
C THR A 76 5.97 13.11 -4.20
N ALA A 77 5.98 11.78 -4.15
CA ALA A 77 5.60 11.05 -2.94
C ALA A 77 6.51 11.52 -1.79
N GLU A 78 5.99 12.33 -0.88
CA GLU A 78 6.72 12.77 0.29
C GLU A 78 6.95 11.57 1.21
N GLN A 79 8.21 11.16 1.32
CA GLN A 79 8.68 10.33 2.40
C GLN A 79 8.55 11.17 3.68
N PRO A 80 7.88 10.69 4.75
CA PRO A 80 7.79 11.45 5.99
C PRO A 80 9.20 11.70 6.51
N SER A 81 9.59 12.97 6.55
CA SER A 81 10.87 13.45 7.07
C SER A 81 10.87 13.35 8.59
N GLY A 82 10.90 12.13 9.10
CA GLY A 82 11.35 11.87 10.46
C GLY A 82 12.83 12.22 10.55
N LYS A 83 13.16 13.38 11.13
CA LYS A 83 14.53 13.75 11.50
C LYS A 83 15.10 12.72 12.48
N ALA A 84 15.65 11.63 11.97
CA ALA A 84 16.67 10.89 12.70
C ALA A 84 17.92 11.79 12.73
N LYS A 85 18.11 12.50 13.85
CA LYS A 85 19.38 13.19 14.12
C LYS A 85 20.48 12.13 14.18
N ALA A 86 21.24 12.00 13.10
CA ALA A 86 22.53 11.33 13.15
C ALA A 86 23.48 12.22 13.95
N SER A 87 23.78 11.82 15.19
CA SER A 87 24.90 12.39 15.95
C SER A 87 26.20 11.97 15.28
N PRO A 88 27.10 12.89 14.88
CA PRO A 88 28.41 12.50 14.41
C PRO A 88 29.25 12.02 15.60
N ALA A 89 29.65 10.74 15.57
CA ALA A 89 30.66 10.20 16.47
C ALA A 89 32.00 10.88 16.15
N SER A 90 32.52 11.66 17.11
CA SER A 90 33.84 12.26 17.02
C SER A 90 34.91 11.20 17.28
N LEU A 91 35.66 10.80 16.24
CA LEU A 91 36.94 10.15 16.42
C LEU A 91 37.94 11.18 16.98
N LYS A 92 38.29 11.03 18.26
CA LYS A 92 39.43 11.73 18.87
C LYS A 92 40.73 11.09 18.41
N ASN A 93 41.45 11.74 17.50
CA ASN A 93 42.90 11.57 17.38
C ASN A 93 43.57 12.93 17.68
N LYS A 94 44.31 13.00 18.78
CA LYS A 94 45.37 14.00 18.98
C LYS A 94 46.65 13.29 19.44
N LYS A 95 47.74 13.78 18.87
CA LYS A 95 49.16 13.47 19.07
C LYS A 95 49.56 13.23 20.51
#